data_AF-A0AA88N9V9-F1
#
_entry.id   AF-A0AA88N9V9-F1
#
_cell.length_a   1.000
_cell.length_b   1.000
_cell.length_c   1.000
_cell.angle_alpha   90.00
_cell.angle_beta   90.00
_cell.angle_gamma   90.00
#
_symmetry.space_group_name_H-M   'P 1'
#
loop_
_entity.id
_entity.type
_entity.pdbx_description
1 polymer ?
#
loop_
_entity_poly.entity_id
_entity_poly.type
_entity_poly.pdbx_seq_one_letter_code
_entity_poly.pdbx_strand_id
1 'polypeptide(L)'
;MAATVRRAAHDIGGRKRTDDVLLSEGIDFGSLLLSQAVLDGLSAAGFQKPSPIQLKAIPLGRCGLDLIVQAKSGTGKTCVFCTIALDSLVLENPALK
;
A
#
# COMPACT_ATOMS: atom_id res chain seq x y z
N MET A 1 15.59 27.34 -1.27
CA MET A 1 14.35 26.58 -1.54
C MET A 1 14.26 25.47 -0.51
N ALA A 2 13.39 25.61 0.50
CA ALA A 2 13.18 24.55 1.48
C ALA A 2 12.43 23.41 0.78
N ALA A 3 13.06 22.25 0.64
CA ALA A 3 12.36 21.04 0.26
C ALA A 3 11.31 20.77 1.34
N THR A 4 10.03 20.97 1.01
CA THR A 4 8.92 20.59 1.86
C THR A 4 9.14 19.14 2.26
N VAL A 5 9.47 18.91 3.54
CA VAL A 5 9.62 17.57 4.10
C VAL A 5 8.28 16.88 3.89
N ARG A 6 8.20 16.02 2.87
CA ARG A 6 7.01 15.23 2.60
C ARG A 6 6.81 14.34 3.81
N ARG A 7 5.77 14.65 4.59
CA ARG A 7 5.42 13.88 5.78
C ARG A 7 5.08 12.47 5.31
N ALA A 8 5.90 11.48 5.66
CA ALA A 8 5.64 10.10 5.29
C ALA A 8 4.25 9.68 5.80
N ALA A 9 3.45 9.00 4.96
CA ALA A 9 2.16 8.44 5.39
C ALA A 9 2.32 7.54 6.61
N HIS A 10 3.46 6.86 6.71
CA HIS A 10 3.85 6.12 7.89
C HIS A 10 5.33 6.34 8.19
N ASP A 11 5.61 6.87 9.37
CA ASP A 11 6.96 6.92 9.92
C ASP A 11 7.30 5.56 10.53
N ILE A 12 8.13 4.79 9.82
CA ILE A 12 8.64 3.49 10.26
C ILE A 12 9.72 3.67 11.35
N GLY A 13 10.49 4.77 11.31
CA GLY A 13 11.64 5.00 12.18
C GLY A 13 11.32 5.75 13.48
N GLY A 14 10.26 6.56 13.51
CA GLY A 14 9.98 7.46 14.64
C GLY A 14 9.33 6.82 15.87
N ARG A 15 8.82 5.59 15.78
CA ARG A 15 8.29 4.84 16.93
C ARG A 15 8.55 3.35 16.74
N LYS A 16 8.80 2.64 17.86
CA LYS A 16 8.85 1.17 17.86
C LYS A 16 7.52 0.62 17.34
N ARG A 17 7.58 -0.14 16.24
CA ARG A 17 6.44 -0.83 15.64
C ARG A 17 6.44 -2.30 16.03
N THR A 18 5.27 -2.90 15.97
CA THR A 18 5.06 -4.33 16.17
C THR A 18 5.28 -5.10 14.87
N ASP A 19 5.52 -6.40 14.97
CA ASP A 19 5.85 -7.26 13.82
C ASP A 19 4.68 -7.43 12.83
N ASP A 20 3.46 -7.09 13.22
CA ASP A 20 2.28 -7.04 12.34
C ASP A 20 2.17 -5.74 11.53
N VAL A 21 3.15 -4.84 11.67
CA VAL A 21 3.33 -3.63 10.85
C VAL A 21 4.63 -3.70 10.05
N LEU A 22 5.69 -4.30 10.61
CA LEU A 22 6.99 -4.40 9.98
C LEU A 22 7.09 -5.65 9.09
N LEU A 23 7.75 -5.52 7.94
CA LEU A 23 8.16 -6.64 7.09
C LEU A 23 9.68 -6.81 7.13
N SER A 24 10.14 -8.02 6.82
CA SER A 24 11.55 -8.31 6.55
C SER A 24 12.08 -7.45 5.39
N GLU A 25 13.39 -7.21 5.38
CA GLU A 25 14.02 -6.36 4.37
C GLU A 25 13.81 -6.91 2.93
N GLY A 26 13.66 -6.00 1.97
CA GLY A 26 13.66 -6.33 0.53
C GLY A 26 12.29 -6.40 -0.17
N ILE A 27 11.17 -6.15 0.52
CA ILE A 27 9.83 -6.15 -0.09
C ILE A 27 9.26 -4.73 -0.15
N ASP A 28 8.82 -4.30 -1.33
CA ASP A 28 8.21 -3.01 -1.59
C ASP A 28 6.82 -3.15 -2.25
N PHE A 29 6.15 -2.03 -2.54
CA PHE A 29 4.87 -2.06 -3.25
C PHE A 29 5.01 -2.46 -4.73
N GLY A 30 6.20 -2.28 -5.32
CA GLY A 30 6.48 -2.65 -6.71
C GLY A 30 6.34 -4.15 -6.95
N SER A 31 6.59 -4.99 -5.93
CA SER A 31 6.37 -6.43 -6.03
C SER A 31 4.89 -6.87 -5.99
N LEU A 32 3.93 -5.94 -5.84
CA LEU A 32 2.49 -6.26 -5.72
C LEU A 32 1.73 -6.21 -7.06
N LEU A 33 2.46 -6.03 -8.18
CA LEU A 33 1.93 -5.98 -9.55
C LEU A 33 0.88 -4.88 -9.81
N LEU A 34 0.86 -3.85 -8.97
CA LEU A 34 -0.04 -2.69 -9.08
C LEU A 34 0.25 -1.89 -10.36
N SER A 35 -0.76 -1.16 -10.86
CA SER A 35 -0.59 -0.20 -11.94
C SER A 35 0.38 0.92 -11.55
N GLN A 36 1.07 1.48 -12.54
CA GLN A 36 2.08 2.53 -12.31
C GLN A 36 1.46 3.76 -11.63
N ALA A 37 0.26 4.17 -12.04
CA ALA A 37 -0.45 5.30 -11.42
C ALA A 37 -0.69 5.10 -9.91
N VAL A 38 -1.02 3.87 -9.49
CA VAL A 38 -1.21 3.54 -8.08
C VAL A 38 0.12 3.49 -7.33
N LEU A 39 1.18 2.93 -7.94
CA LEU A 39 2.53 2.93 -7.37
C LEU A 39 3.05 4.35 -7.14
N ASP A 40 2.86 5.23 -8.13
CA ASP A 40 3.25 6.63 -8.04
C ASP A 40 2.45 7.36 -6.95
N GLY A 41 1.14 7.10 -6.86
CA GLY A 41 0.28 7.64 -5.80
C GLY A 41 0.71 7.20 -4.39
N LEU A 42 1.04 5.92 -4.22
CA LEU A 42 1.56 5.38 -2.95
C LEU A 42 2.88 6.06 -2.57
N SER A 43 3.81 6.14 -3.51
CA SER A 43 5.10 6.81 -3.33
C SER A 43 4.92 8.31 -2.98
N ALA A 44 4.07 9.02 -3.72
CA ALA A 44 3.77 10.43 -3.50
C ALA A 44 3.10 10.70 -2.14
N ALA A 45 2.22 9.80 -1.69
CA ALA A 45 1.62 9.84 -0.36
C ALA A 45 2.61 9.44 0.75
N GLY A 46 3.81 8.96 0.41
CA GLY A 46 4.85 8.58 1.36
C GLY A 46 4.67 7.18 1.93
N PHE A 47 4.06 6.27 1.19
CA PHE A 47 4.08 4.84 1.49
C PHE A 47 5.38 4.22 0.96
N GLN A 48 6.20 3.67 1.87
CA GLN A 48 7.52 3.15 1.51
C GLN A 48 7.55 1.63 1.38
N LYS A 49 6.98 0.93 2.38
CA LYS A 49 6.93 -0.53 2.42
C LYS A 49 5.53 -1.00 2.80
N PRO A 50 5.05 -2.11 2.23
CA PRO A 50 3.78 -2.68 2.66
C PRO A 50 3.91 -3.26 4.08
N SER A 51 2.80 -3.34 4.81
CA SER A 51 2.71 -4.17 6.01
C SER A 51 2.40 -5.63 5.65
N PRO A 52 2.57 -6.60 6.56
CA PRO A 52 2.26 -8.01 6.27
C PRO A 52 0.82 -8.24 5.78
N ILE A 53 -0.15 -7.49 6.31
CA ILE A 53 -1.55 -7.60 5.86
C ILE A 53 -1.75 -7.01 4.46
N GLN A 54 -1.03 -5.94 4.12
CA GLN A 54 -1.09 -5.33 2.79
C GLN A 54 -0.47 -6.23 1.73
N LEU A 55 0.72 -6.77 2.00
CA LEU A 55 1.41 -7.72 1.12
C LEU A 55 0.53 -8.94 0.78
N LYS A 56 -0.21 -9.47 1.77
CA LYS A 56 -1.07 -10.64 1.57
C LYS A 56 -2.39 -10.31 0.88
N ALA A 57 -3.04 -9.21 1.25
CA ALA A 57 -4.40 -8.93 0.82
C ALA A 57 -4.48 -8.21 -0.54
N ILE A 58 -3.53 -7.32 -0.85
CA ILE A 58 -3.58 -6.52 -2.08
C ILE A 58 -3.56 -7.42 -3.33
N PRO A 59 -2.63 -8.39 -3.49
CA PRO A 59 -2.63 -9.24 -4.69
C PRO A 59 -3.92 -10.05 -4.86
N LEU A 60 -4.48 -10.57 -3.76
CA LEU A 60 -5.73 -11.32 -3.79
C LEU A 60 -6.92 -10.46 -4.21
N GLY A 61 -6.99 -9.22 -3.70
CA GLY A 61 -8.08 -8.29 -4.04
C GLY A 61 -7.99 -7.83 -5.50
N ARG A 62 -6.78 -7.66 -6.03
CA ARG A 62 -6.57 -7.38 -7.46
C ARG A 62 -7.04 -8.51 -8.38
N CYS A 63 -7.06 -9.75 -7.89
CA CYS A 63 -7.63 -10.87 -8.62
C CYS A 63 -9.17 -10.87 -8.61
N GLY A 64 -9.83 -9.88 -8.01
CA GLY A 64 -11.28 -9.79 -7.91
C GLY A 64 -11.90 -10.77 -6.91
N LEU A 65 -11.12 -11.28 -5.96
CA LEU A 65 -11.60 -12.19 -4.92
C LEU A 65 -12.27 -11.40 -3.79
N ASP A 66 -13.38 -11.92 -3.27
CA ASP A 66 -13.97 -11.44 -2.03
C ASP A 66 -13.08 -11.81 -0.84
N LEU A 67 -12.75 -10.82 0.01
CA LEU A 67 -11.80 -11.01 1.11
C LEU A 67 -12.40 -10.70 2.48
N ILE A 68 -12.15 -11.58 3.44
CA ILE A 68 -12.25 -11.27 4.87
C ILE A 68 -10.83 -11.00 5.38
N VAL A 69 -10.57 -9.74 5.75
CA VAL A 69 -9.24 -9.28 6.19
C VAL A 69 -9.26 -8.95 7.68
N GLN A 70 -8.62 -9.79 8.49
CA GLN A 70 -8.47 -9.57 9.94
C GLN A 70 -7.05 -9.11 10.29
N ALA A 71 -6.93 -7.95 10.92
CA ALA A 71 -5.67 -7.45 11.49
C ALA A 71 -5.94 -6.40 12.56
N LYS A 72 -4.95 -6.10 13.42
CA LYS A 72 -5.09 -5.07 14.47
C LYS A 72 -5.32 -3.67 13.90
N SER A 73 -5.83 -2.74 14.71
CA SER A 73 -5.90 -1.34 14.29
C SER A 73 -4.48 -0.78 14.03
N GLY A 74 -4.35 0.12 13.05
CA GLY A 74 -3.05 0.70 12.67
C GLY A 74 -2.15 -0.19 11.79
N THR A 75 -2.55 -1.42 11.45
CA THR A 75 -1.81 -2.31 10.52
C THR A 75 -1.99 -1.97 9.03
N GLY A 76 -2.85 -0.99 8.72
CA GLY A 76 -2.99 -0.45 7.37
C GLY A 76 -4.04 -1.11 6.47
N LYS A 77 -5.09 -1.73 7.05
CA LYS A 77 -6.25 -2.28 6.31
C LYS A 77 -6.95 -1.27 5.40
N THR A 78 -7.01 0.01 5.79
CA THR A 78 -7.57 1.07 4.93
C THR A 78 -6.77 1.22 3.63
N CYS A 79 -5.43 1.14 3.71
CA CYS A 79 -4.58 1.18 2.54
C CYS A 79 -4.86 -0.01 1.61
N VAL A 80 -5.14 -1.21 2.16
CA VAL A 80 -5.52 -2.38 1.37
C VAL A 80 -6.75 -2.09 0.52
N PHE A 81 -7.83 -1.66 1.17
CA PHE A 81 -9.09 -1.36 0.48
C PHE A 81 -8.93 -0.28 -0.58
N CYS A 82 -8.31 0.85 -0.22
CA CYS A 82 -8.11 1.96 -1.16
C CYS A 82 -7.23 1.57 -2.34
N THR A 83 -6.14 0.82 -2.11
CA THR A 83 -5.22 0.42 -3.17
C THR A 83 -5.91 -0.51 -4.16
N ILE A 84 -6.68 -1.50 -3.68
CA ILE A 84 -7.43 -2.41 -4.55
C ILE A 84 -8.47 -1.64 -5.38
N ALA A 85 -9.25 -0.76 -4.74
CA ALA A 85 -10.29 0.00 -5.42
C ALA A 85 -9.71 0.93 -6.50
N LEU A 86 -8.63 1.65 -6.19
CA LEU A 86 -7.96 2.54 -7.15
C LEU A 86 -7.33 1.76 -8.30
N ASP A 87 -6.71 0.60 -8.03
CA ASP A 87 -6.13 -0.21 -9.09
C ASP A 87 -7.19 -0.81 -10.02
N SER A 88 -8.35 -1.23 -9.48
CA SER A 88 -9.49 -1.68 -10.29
C SER A 88 -9.96 -0.58 -11.24
N LEU A 89 -10.12 0.65 -10.74
CA LEU A 89 -10.54 1.79 -11.56
C LEU A 89 -9.55 2.12 -12.69
N VAL A 90 -8.25 2.02 -12.42
CA VAL A 90 -7.21 2.24 -13.45
C VAL A 90 -7.25 1.13 -14.50
N LEU A 91 -7.42 -0.14 -14.08
CA LEU A 91 -7.46 -1.28 -15.00
C LEU A 91 -8.74 -1.29 -15.87
N GLU A 92 -9.86 -0.81 -15.34
CA GLU A 92 -11.15 -0.73 -16.01
C GLU A 92 -11.29 0.50 -16.91
N ASN A 93 -10.50 1.55 -16.70
CA ASN A 93 -10.55 2.78 -17.49
C ASN A 93 -9.41 2.85 -18.53
N PRO A 94 -9.69 2.64 -19.84
CA PRO A 94 -8.66 2.68 -20.89
C PRO A 94 -7.93 4.02 -21.02
N ALA A 95 -8.53 5.12 -20.54
CA ALA A 95 -7.91 6.44 -20.61
C ALA A 95 -6.85 6.68 -19.51
N LEU A 96 -6.74 5.78 -18.52
CA LEU A 96 -5.80 5.89 -17.39
C LEU A 96 -4.63 4.89 -17.47
N LYS A 97 -4.58 4.04 -18.51
CA LYS A 97 -3.49 3.10 -18.77
C LYS A 97 -2.36 3.80 -19.52
#